data_AF-A0A1B6GAJ3-F1
#
_entry.id   AF-A0A1B6GAJ3-F1
#
_cell.length_a   1.000
_cell.length_b   1.000
_cell.length_c   1.000
_cell.angle_alpha   90.00
_cell.angle_beta   90.00
_cell.angle_gamma   90.00
#
_symmetry.space_group_name_H-M   'P 1'
#
loop_
_entity.id
_entity.type
_entity.pdbx_description
1 polymer ?
#
loop_
_entity_poly.entity_id
_entity_poly.type
_entity_poly.pdbx_seq_one_letter_code
_entity_poly.pdbx_strand_id
1 'polypeptide(L)'
;ISTLVGKRFFAIDNHTVEQLPQMIKRAAASLRSGENFNYTKMANTFTLNVAFPTAMGLPFSFSLQMPTLLYIGGQAQAKSNPDLASGNNQEIQLPQTIN
;
A
#
# COMPACT_ATOMS: atom_id res chain seq x y z
N ILE A 1 -8.01 9.19 3.41
CA ILE A 1 -8.24 8.14 2.39
C ILE A 1 -8.57 6.83 3.09
N SER A 2 -9.64 6.15 2.68
CA SER A 2 -9.97 4.80 3.19
C SER A 2 -9.13 3.77 2.46
N THR A 3 -8.32 3.02 3.20
CA THR A 3 -7.55 1.89 2.67
C THR A 3 -8.20 0.58 3.10
N LEU A 4 -7.81 -0.54 2.50
CA LEU A 4 -8.29 -1.88 2.89
C LEU A 4 -8.11 -2.19 4.39
N VAL A 5 -7.18 -1.51 5.06
CA VAL A 5 -6.84 -1.78 6.48
C VAL A 5 -7.15 -0.58 7.39
N GLY A 6 -8.00 0.34 6.94
CA GLY A 6 -8.47 1.46 7.77
C GLY A 6 -8.18 2.83 7.17
N LYS A 7 -8.41 3.87 7.96
CA LYS A 7 -8.29 5.27 7.51
C LYS A 7 -6.85 5.74 7.65
N ARG A 8 -6.33 6.38 6.59
CA ARG A 8 -5.02 7.06 6.61
C ARG A 8 -5.14 8.52 6.23
N PHE A 9 -4.33 9.35 6.88
CA PHE A 9 -4.11 10.74 6.54
C PHE A 9 -2.80 10.87 5.75
N PHE A 10 -2.82 11.64 4.68
CA PHE A 10 -1.64 11.98 3.88
C PHE A 10 -1.57 13.50 3.79
N ALA A 11 -0.50 14.09 4.31
CA ALA A 11 -0.23 15.50 4.13
C ALA A 11 0.45 15.70 2.77
N ILE A 12 0.04 16.74 2.05
CA ILE A 12 0.69 17.18 0.81
C ILE A 12 1.13 18.60 1.04
N ASP A 13 2.41 18.85 0.84
CA ASP A 13 3.02 20.18 0.88
C ASP A 13 3.84 20.43 -0.39
N ASN A 14 4.43 21.62 -0.49
CA ASN A 14 5.24 21.99 -1.65
C ASN A 14 6.44 21.05 -1.84
N HIS A 15 7.05 20.60 -0.75
CA HIS A 15 8.18 19.68 -0.83
C HIS A 15 7.78 18.32 -1.41
N THR A 16 6.57 17.86 -1.10
CA THR A 16 5.97 16.66 -1.68
C THR A 16 5.83 16.79 -3.19
N VAL A 17 5.37 17.95 -3.69
CA VAL A 17 5.22 18.23 -5.12
C VAL A 17 6.58 18.28 -5.84
N GLU A 18 7.58 18.92 -5.22
CA GLU A 18 8.95 19.00 -5.74
C GLU A 18 9.61 17.63 -5.92
N GLN A 19 9.23 16.65 -5.10
CA GLN A 19 9.79 15.29 -5.17
C GLN A 19 9.09 14.38 -6.18
N LEU A 20 7.91 14.76 -6.71
CA LEU A 20 7.13 13.92 -7.63
C LEU A 20 7.93 13.42 -8.86
N PRO A 21 8.73 14.25 -9.56
CA PRO A 21 9.53 13.78 -10.69
C PRO A 21 10.50 12.67 -10.29
N GLN A 22 11.17 12.82 -9.15
CA GLN A 22 12.09 11.80 -8.64
C GLN A 22 11.37 10.52 -8.24
N MET A 23 10.18 10.61 -7.63
CA MET A 23 9.38 9.45 -7.27
C MET A 23 8.98 8.65 -8.52
N ILE A 24 8.54 9.34 -9.58
CA ILE A 24 8.16 8.71 -10.84
C ILE A 24 9.36 8.06 -11.52
N LYS A 25 10.53 8.72 -11.54
CA LYS A 25 11.76 8.13 -12.08
C LYS A 25 12.23 6.90 -11.34
N ARG A 26 12.15 6.91 -9.99
CA ARG A 26 12.50 5.75 -9.18
C ARG A 26 11.57 4.56 -9.48
N ALA A 27 10.27 4.82 -9.62
CA ALA A 27 9.29 3.79 -9.99
C ALA A 27 9.53 3.26 -11.41
N ALA A 28 9.82 4.13 -12.38
CA ALA A 28 10.16 3.71 -13.74
C ALA A 28 11.46 2.88 -13.77
N ALA A 29 12.47 3.27 -12.99
CA ALA A 29 13.74 2.57 -12.89
C ALA A 29 13.57 1.17 -12.27
N SER A 30 12.75 1.02 -11.23
CA SER A 30 12.50 -0.28 -10.58
C SER A 30 11.76 -1.24 -11.51
N LEU A 31 10.81 -0.74 -12.30
CA LEU A 31 10.06 -1.54 -13.27
C LEU A 31 10.86 -1.94 -14.51
N ARG A 32 11.97 -1.27 -14.82
CA ARG A 32 12.76 -1.51 -16.04
C ARG A 32 13.32 -2.93 -16.14
N SER A 33 13.83 -3.46 -15.03
CA SER A 33 14.34 -4.84 -14.92
C SER A 33 13.27 -5.85 -14.48
N GLY A 34 12.04 -5.39 -14.26
CA GLY A 34 10.99 -6.17 -13.62
C GLY A 34 11.11 -6.12 -12.10
N GLU A 35 9.96 -5.95 -11.44
CA GLU A 35 9.85 -5.90 -9.99
C GLU A 35 8.82 -6.93 -9.53
N ASN A 36 9.24 -7.81 -8.63
CA ASN A 36 8.35 -8.76 -7.96
C ASN A 36 7.75 -8.07 -6.74
N PHE A 37 6.43 -8.10 -6.61
CA PHE A 37 5.74 -7.63 -5.42
C PHE A 37 5.07 -8.82 -4.74
N ASN A 38 5.24 -8.90 -3.42
CA ASN A 38 4.54 -9.85 -2.56
C ASN A 38 4.14 -9.12 -1.28
N TYR A 39 2.87 -8.74 -1.22
CA TYR A 39 2.29 -8.02 -0.12
C TYR A 39 1.27 -8.90 0.60
N THR A 40 1.62 -9.30 1.81
CA THR A 40 0.72 -10.04 2.71
C THR A 40 0.39 -9.15 3.90
N LYS A 41 -0.89 -9.00 4.22
CA LYS A 41 -1.34 -8.25 5.39
C LYS A 41 -2.56 -8.87 6.02
N MET A 42 -2.48 -9.09 7.33
CA MET A 42 -3.60 -9.51 8.16
C MET A 42 -4.13 -8.31 8.93
N ALA A 43 -5.45 -8.16 8.97
CA ALA A 43 -6.14 -7.14 9.75
C ALA A 43 -7.33 -7.75 10.47
N ASN A 44 -7.52 -7.40 11.74
CA ASN A 44 -8.74 -7.79 12.45
C ASN A 44 -9.80 -6.73 12.15
N THR A 45 -10.69 -7.02 11.20
CA THR A 45 -11.68 -6.05 10.71
C THR A 45 -12.86 -5.94 11.67
N PHE A 46 -13.10 -6.96 12.50
CA PHE A 46 -14.15 -6.94 13.51
C PHE A 46 -13.77 -7.75 14.75
N THR A 47 -13.96 -7.17 15.92
CA THR A 47 -13.78 -7.82 17.21
C THR A 47 -14.89 -7.41 18.17
N LEU A 48 -15.56 -8.40 18.76
CA LEU A 48 -16.57 -8.23 19.79
C LEU A 48 -16.15 -9.03 21.02
N ASN A 49 -16.06 -8.37 22.17
CA ASN A 49 -15.84 -9.01 23.46
C ASN A 49 -16.98 -8.61 24.40
N VAL A 50 -17.64 -9.61 24.99
CA VAL A 50 -18.72 -9.43 25.96
C VAL A 50 -18.35 -10.22 27.21
N ALA A 51 -18.37 -9.57 28.37
CA ALA A 51 -18.13 -10.21 29.65
C ALA A 51 -19.07 -9.64 30.72
N PHE A 52 -19.63 -10.50 31.56
CA PHE A 52 -20.46 -10.10 32.69
C PHE A 52 -20.43 -11.14 33.81
N PRO A 53 -20.62 -10.73 35.09
CA PRO A 53 -20.73 -11.66 36.20
C PRO A 53 -22.07 -12.41 36.13
N THR A 54 -22.07 -13.71 36.47
CA THR A 54 -23.31 -14.49 36.61
C THR A 54 -23.79 -14.51 38.07
N ALA A 55 -25.06 -14.84 38.29
CA ALA A 55 -25.62 -14.99 39.64
C ALA A 55 -24.91 -16.06 40.50
N MET A 56 -24.23 -17.02 39.86
CA MET A 56 -23.43 -18.04 40.55
C MET A 56 -22.02 -17.55 40.92
N GLY A 57 -21.69 -16.28 40.64
CA GLY A 57 -20.38 -15.68 40.91
C GLY A 57 -19.29 -16.05 39.90
N LEU A 58 -19.58 -16.91 38.92
CA LEU A 58 -18.66 -17.25 37.83
C LEU A 58 -18.74 -16.22 36.70
N PRO A 59 -17.62 -15.77 36.11
CA PRO A 59 -17.65 -14.83 34.99
C PRO A 59 -18.11 -15.52 33.70
N PHE A 60 -19.04 -14.89 32.99
CA PHE A 60 -19.33 -15.22 31.60
C PHE A 60 -18.43 -14.38 30.68
N SER A 61 -17.86 -15.01 29.65
CA SER A 61 -17.10 -14.31 28.61
C SER A 61 -17.38 -14.91 27.24
N PHE A 62 -17.60 -14.05 26.26
CA PHE A 62 -17.76 -14.42 24.85
C PHE A 62 -16.92 -13.48 23.98
N SER A 63 -16.16 -14.06 23.05
CA SER A 63 -15.35 -13.31 22.09
C SER A 63 -15.63 -13.78 20.67
N LEU A 64 -15.85 -12.83 19.77
CA LEU A 64 -15.97 -13.05 18.33
C LEU A 64 -14.94 -12.20 17.60
N GLN A 65 -14.16 -12.82 16.73
CA GLN A 65 -13.13 -12.16 15.92
C GLN A 65 -13.30 -12.56 14.45
N MET A 66 -13.23 -11.59 13.55
CA MET A 66 -13.26 -11.83 12.10
C MET A 66 -11.99 -11.24 11.49
N PRO A 67 -10.88 -12.01 11.46
CA PRO A 67 -9.68 -11.56 10.78
C PRO A 67 -9.84 -11.65 9.26
N THR A 68 -9.22 -10.70 8.56
CA THR A 68 -9.13 -10.68 7.11
C THR A 68 -7.65 -10.75 6.71
N LEU A 69 -7.31 -11.73 5.87
CA LEU A 69 -5.99 -11.83 5.25
C LEU A 69 -6.07 -11.30 3.82
N LEU A 70 -5.23 -10.32 3.51
CA LEU A 70 -5.02 -9.79 2.18
C LEU A 70 -3.67 -10.28 1.65
N TYR A 71 -3.68 -10.87 0.45
CA TYR A 71 -2.49 -11.26 -0.28
C TYR A 71 -2.53 -10.64 -1.69
N ILE A 72 -1.45 -9.97 -2.07
CA ILE A 72 -1.24 -9.42 -3.41
C ILE A 72 0.17 -9.81 -3.85
N GLY A 73 0.27 -10.68 -4.84
CA GLY A 73 1.54 -11.16 -5.37
C GLY A 73 1.59 -11.09 -6.90
N GLY A 74 2.74 -10.73 -7.46
CA GLY A 74 2.93 -10.68 -8.91
C GLY A 74 4.27 -10.11 -9.32
N GLN A 75 4.45 -9.95 -10.62
CA GLN A 75 5.60 -9.32 -11.25
C GLN A 75 5.11 -8.27 -12.22
N ALA A 76 5.73 -7.09 -12.19
CA ALA A 76 5.48 -6.03 -13.16
C ALA A 76 6.80 -5.61 -13.82
N GLN A 77 6.80 -5.46 -15.14
CA GLN A 77 7.92 -4.92 -15.88
C GLN A 77 7.38 -3.91 -16.89
N ALA A 78 8.09 -2.79 -17.03
CA ALA A 78 7.77 -1.79 -18.03
C ALA A 78 9.06 -1.16 -18.56
N LYS A 79 9.15 -1.00 -19.88
CA LYS A 79 10.27 -0.33 -20.56
C LYS A 79 9.72 0.80 -21.42
N SER A 80 10.39 1.94 -21.39
CA SER A 80 9.98 3.13 -22.16
C SER A 80 11.08 3.58 -23.09
N ASN A 81 10.70 4.25 -24.19
CA ASN A 81 11.63 4.90 -25.10
C ASN A 81 11.15 6.32 -25.44
N PRO A 82 11.95 7.38 -25.17
CA PRO A 82 13.17 7.37 -24.36
C PRO A 82 12.91 6.89 -22.91
N ASP A 83 13.96 6.43 -22.22
CA ASP A 83 13.85 5.87 -20.86
C ASP A 83 13.35 6.95 -19.88
N LEU A 84 12.15 6.73 -19.32
CA LEU A 84 11.50 7.57 -18.31
C LEU A 84 12.41 7.88 -17.11
N ALA A 85 13.30 6.95 -16.74
CA ALA A 85 14.20 7.13 -15.61
C ALA A 85 15.43 8.00 -15.93
N SER A 86 15.65 8.34 -17.20
CA SER A 86 16.82 9.12 -17.64
C SER A 86 16.59 10.65 -17.57
N GLY A 87 17.64 11.46 -17.75
CA GLY A 87 17.55 12.94 -17.80
C GLY A 87 17.54 13.64 -16.44
N ASN A 88 17.25 14.96 -16.42
CA ASN A 88 17.32 15.80 -15.20
C ASN A 88 16.32 15.39 -14.12
N ASN A 89 16.73 15.33 -12.85
CA ASN A 89 15.93 14.89 -11.69
C ASN A 89 14.70 15.76 -11.38
N GLN A 90 14.55 16.92 -12.01
CA GLN A 90 13.43 17.85 -11.81
C GLN A 90 12.34 17.75 -12.88
N GLU A 91 12.56 16.96 -13.94
CA GLU A 91 11.64 16.85 -15.08
C GLU A 91 11.36 15.39 -15.42
N ILE A 92 10.16 15.12 -15.93
CA ILE A 92 9.75 13.80 -16.41
C ILE A 92 9.83 13.84 -17.93
N GLN A 93 10.63 12.95 -18.52
CA GLN A 93 10.63 12.80 -19.98
C GLN A 93 9.34 12.10 -20.41
N LEU A 94 8.67 12.61 -21.45
CA LEU A 94 7.48 11.96 -22.00
C LEU A 94 7.93 10.87 -22.98
N PRO A 95 7.57 9.59 -22.74
CA PRO A 95 7.99 8.50 -23.61
C PRO A 95 7.10 8.45 -24.85
N GLN A 96 7.65 8.04 -25.98
CA GLN A 96 6.89 7.81 -27.20
C GLN A 96 6.25 6.42 -27.19
N THR A 97 6.91 5.44 -26.57
CA THR A 97 6.43 4.06 -26.45
C THR A 97 6.68 3.49 -25.07
N ILE A 98 5.82 2.55 -24.66
CA ILE A 98 5.91 1.77 -23.42
C ILE A 98 5.63 0.31 -23.79
N ASN A 99 6.50 -0.61 -23.35
CA ASN A 99 6.39 -2.07 -23.55
C ASN A 99 6.47 -2.82 -22.22
#